data_AF-A0A9D3XG66-F1
#
_entry.id   AF-A0A9D3XG66-F1
#
_cell.length_a   1.000
_cell.length_b   1.000
_cell.length_c   1.000
_cell.angle_alpha   90.00
_cell.angle_beta   90.00
_cell.angle_gamma   90.00
#
_symmetry.space_group_name_H-M   'P 1'
#
loop_
_entity.id
_entity.type
_entity.pdbx_description
1 polymer ?
#
loop_
_entity_poly.entity_id
_entity_poly.type
_entity_poly.pdbx_seq_one_letter_code
_entity_poly.pdbx_strand_id
1 'polypeptide(L)'
;PRCGRRDDVATNYEALQLRADKNLSALKENAAVRIGAWLTEQLLLGQRFTLYAVDSRGRHSELSTVTLRTACPLVDDSKAEEIADKIYNLYNGYTSGKEQQTAYNTLMEVSTSMLFRVQHHYNSHYEKFGDFVWRSEDELGPRKAHLILRRLEKVSSHCSTLLRSAYIQSRTDTMPYLFCRSEEVRPAGMVWYNILKDTKVTCEEKMVSMLRNTYGESKGR
;
A
#
# COMPACT_ATOMS: atom_id res chain seq x y z
N PRO A 1 30.32 -66.43 -11.55
CA PRO A 1 30.70 -66.60 -10.12
C PRO A 1 30.16 -65.43 -9.27
N ARG A 2 29.37 -65.78 -8.23
CA ARG A 2 29.00 -65.04 -6.99
C ARG A 2 29.45 -63.56 -6.89
N CYS A 3 28.61 -62.53 -6.71
CA CYS A 3 27.39 -62.34 -5.89
C CYS A 3 27.60 -62.23 -4.37
N GLY A 4 27.33 -61.04 -3.82
CA GLY A 4 27.17 -60.65 -2.40
C GLY A 4 26.67 -59.20 -2.36
N ARG A 5 25.40 -58.90 -2.01
CA ARG A 5 24.79 -58.78 -0.64
C ARG A 5 25.41 -57.64 0.19
N ARG A 6 24.72 -56.84 1.03
CA ARG A 6 23.30 -56.60 1.44
C ARG A 6 23.31 -55.22 2.19
N ASP A 7 22.25 -54.47 2.50
CA ASP A 7 20.78 -54.61 2.52
C ASP A 7 20.08 -53.22 2.39
N ASP A 8 18.73 -53.18 2.44
CA ASP A 8 17.84 -52.01 2.44
C ASP A 8 18.02 -50.97 3.57
N VAL A 9 17.85 -49.66 3.26
CA VAL A 9 17.17 -48.67 4.15
C VAL A 9 16.37 -47.66 3.30
N ALA A 10 15.33 -48.14 2.61
CA ALA A 10 14.32 -47.28 1.96
C ALA A 10 13.17 -46.93 2.93
N THR A 11 13.50 -46.54 4.16
CA THR A 11 12.55 -46.26 5.24
C THR A 11 13.12 -45.22 6.20
N ASN A 12 12.78 -43.95 5.98
CA ASN A 12 12.74 -42.91 7.04
C ASN A 12 12.22 -41.53 6.58
N TYR A 13 12.12 -41.25 5.27
CA TYR A 13 11.68 -39.92 4.80
C TYR A 13 10.19 -39.61 5.01
N GLU A 14 9.31 -40.61 5.12
CA GLU A 14 7.86 -40.37 5.35
C GLU A 14 7.48 -40.21 6.84
N ALA A 15 8.32 -40.66 7.78
CA ALA A 15 8.04 -40.61 9.21
C ALA A 15 8.29 -39.22 9.84
N LEU A 16 9.12 -38.38 9.20
CA LEU A 16 9.38 -37.00 9.65
C LEU A 16 8.33 -35.99 9.15
N GLN A 17 7.72 -36.24 7.98
CA GLN A 17 6.68 -35.38 7.40
C GLN A 17 5.45 -35.28 8.32
N LEU A 18 4.93 -36.43 8.76
CA LEU A 18 3.68 -36.53 9.55
C LEU A 18 3.75 -35.94 10.97
N ARG A 19 4.95 -35.69 11.51
CA ARG A 19 5.13 -35.00 12.81
C ARG A 19 5.26 -33.48 12.66
N ALA A 20 5.58 -32.98 11.47
CA ALA A 20 5.55 -31.55 11.17
C ALA A 20 4.10 -31.03 11.03
N ASP A 21 3.23 -31.79 10.36
CA ASP A 21 1.85 -31.34 10.06
C ASP A 21 0.97 -31.14 11.31
N LYS A 22 1.14 -31.95 12.36
CA LYS A 22 0.40 -31.76 13.63
C LYS A 22 0.88 -30.56 14.45
N ASN A 23 2.13 -30.12 14.26
CA ASN A 23 2.60 -28.87 14.85
C ASN A 23 2.20 -27.65 14.00
N LEU A 24 1.99 -27.84 12.68
CA LEU A 24 1.56 -26.79 11.77
C LEU A 24 0.11 -26.32 12.04
N SER A 25 -0.78 -27.17 12.54
CA SER A 25 -2.14 -26.75 12.95
C SER A 25 -2.11 -25.89 14.23
N ALA A 26 -1.37 -26.29 15.26
CA ALA A 26 -1.21 -25.51 16.49
C ALA A 26 -0.44 -24.18 16.29
N LEU A 27 0.49 -24.15 15.33
CA LEU A 27 1.14 -22.92 14.89
C LEU A 27 0.22 -22.03 14.04
N LYS A 28 -0.77 -22.56 13.32
CA LYS A 28 -1.67 -21.76 12.47
C LYS A 28 -2.57 -20.81 13.25
N GLU A 29 -3.10 -21.19 14.41
CA GLU A 29 -3.92 -20.27 15.23
C GLU A 29 -3.08 -19.11 15.79
N ASN A 30 -1.93 -19.41 16.39
CA ASN A 30 -1.02 -18.39 16.92
C ASN A 30 -0.33 -17.56 15.83
N ALA A 31 -0.04 -18.14 14.66
CA ALA A 31 0.50 -17.41 13.52
C ALA A 31 -0.56 -16.53 12.86
N ALA A 32 -1.83 -16.95 12.75
CA ALA A 32 -2.89 -16.10 12.21
C ALA A 32 -3.09 -14.84 13.07
N VAL A 33 -3.09 -14.99 14.40
CA VAL A 33 -3.19 -13.85 15.34
C VAL A 33 -1.93 -12.97 15.29
N ARG A 34 -0.72 -13.55 15.25
CA ARG A 34 0.52 -12.75 15.16
C ARG A 34 0.70 -12.08 13.81
N ILE A 35 0.42 -12.75 12.69
CA ILE A 35 0.42 -12.15 11.34
C ILE A 35 -0.66 -11.05 11.26
N GLY A 36 -1.82 -11.27 11.88
CA GLY A 36 -2.83 -10.23 12.11
C GLY A 36 -2.26 -9.01 12.80
N ALA A 37 -1.55 -9.19 13.92
CA ALA A 37 -0.90 -8.10 14.67
C ALA A 37 0.17 -7.36 13.84
N TRP A 38 1.08 -8.08 13.17
CA TRP A 38 2.13 -7.49 12.32
C TRP A 38 1.55 -6.70 11.13
N LEU A 39 0.45 -7.16 10.52
CA LEU A 39 -0.24 -6.42 9.45
C LEU A 39 -1.10 -5.26 9.97
N THR A 40 -1.64 -5.32 11.20
CA THR A 40 -2.35 -4.18 11.80
C THR A 40 -1.43 -3.10 12.35
N GLU A 41 -0.18 -3.42 12.71
CA GLU A 41 0.81 -2.39 13.09
C GLU A 41 1.49 -1.75 11.87
N GLN A 42 1.40 -2.40 10.69
CA GLN A 42 1.71 -1.80 9.39
C GLN A 42 0.66 -0.77 8.91
N LEU A 43 -0.41 -0.55 9.70
CA LEU A 43 -1.52 0.35 9.39
C LEU A 43 -1.25 1.82 9.79
N LEU A 44 0.02 2.24 9.85
CA LEU A 44 0.42 3.60 10.21
C LEU A 44 1.08 4.40 9.06
N LEU A 45 0.94 3.96 7.80
CA LEU A 45 1.28 4.76 6.60
C LEU A 45 2.71 5.37 6.64
N GLY A 46 3.62 4.65 7.30
CA GLY A 46 4.96 5.08 7.63
C GLY A 46 5.98 4.03 7.22
N GLN A 47 6.88 4.39 6.32
CA GLN A 47 8.00 3.55 5.93
C GLN A 47 9.12 3.70 6.97
N ARG A 48 9.68 2.57 7.41
CA ARG A 48 10.81 2.51 8.34
C ARG A 48 12.04 1.99 7.60
N PHE A 49 13.02 2.85 7.43
CA PHE A 49 14.31 2.53 6.83
C PHE A 49 15.35 2.36 7.93
N THR A 50 16.14 1.28 7.88
CA THR A 50 17.21 1.00 8.84
C THR A 50 18.53 0.86 8.09
N LEU A 51 19.57 1.54 8.57
CA LEU A 51 20.90 1.56 7.97
C LEU A 51 21.96 1.23 9.03
N TYR A 52 22.91 0.39 8.67
CA TYR A 52 24.12 0.11 9.43
C TYR A 52 25.28 -0.11 8.47
N ALA A 53 26.50 0.18 8.91
CA ALA A 53 27.72 -0.12 8.17
C ALA A 53 28.30 -1.48 8.60
N VAL A 54 29.02 -2.13 7.69
CA VAL A 54 29.79 -3.35 7.95
C VAL A 54 31.24 -3.08 7.56
N ASP A 55 32.19 -3.33 8.46
CA ASP A 55 33.62 -3.16 8.17
C ASP A 55 34.23 -4.39 7.46
N SER A 56 35.49 -4.27 7.01
CA SER A 56 36.19 -5.35 6.29
C SER A 56 36.39 -6.63 7.13
N ARG A 57 36.18 -6.57 8.44
CA ARG A 57 36.24 -7.68 9.41
C ARG A 57 34.85 -8.19 9.81
N GLY A 58 33.77 -7.67 9.21
CA GLY A 58 32.39 -8.07 9.50
C GLY A 58 31.80 -7.46 10.78
N ARG A 59 32.43 -6.45 11.39
CA ARG A 59 31.82 -5.74 12.54
C ARG A 59 30.75 -4.77 12.05
N HIS A 60 29.63 -4.72 12.75
CA HIS A 60 28.53 -3.81 12.47
C HIS A 60 28.69 -2.48 13.23
N SER A 61 28.22 -1.37 12.63
CA SER A 61 27.99 -0.12 13.36
C SER A 61 26.75 -0.21 14.25
N GLU A 62 26.55 0.81 15.08
CA GLU A 62 25.23 1.09 15.64
C GLU A 62 24.18 1.30 14.51
N LEU A 63 22.92 0.97 14.79
CA LEU A 63 21.84 0.96 13.82
C LEU A 63 21.16 2.34 13.75
N SER A 64 21.20 2.98 12.58
CA SER A 64 20.42 4.19 12.30
C SER A 64 19.02 3.82 11.79
N THR A 65 17.98 4.54 12.23
CA THR A 65 16.59 4.32 11.80
C THR A 65 15.92 5.63 11.41
N VAL A 66 15.26 5.66 10.26
CA VAL A 66 14.43 6.78 9.79
C VAL A 66 13.00 6.28 9.57
N THR A 67 12.03 6.95 10.16
CA THR A 67 10.59 6.72 9.94
C THR A 67 9.97 7.92 9.24
N LEU A 68 9.29 7.70 8.11
CA LEU A 68 8.68 8.76 7.32
C LEU A 68 7.34 8.33 6.73
N ARG A 69 6.38 9.27 6.64
CA ARG A 69 5.09 9.02 5.98
C ARG A 69 5.22 9.32 4.49
N THR A 70 4.63 8.49 3.65
CA THR A 70 4.49 8.79 2.22
C THR A 70 3.43 9.88 2.02
N ALA A 71 3.58 10.69 0.96
CA ALA A 71 2.55 11.63 0.56
C ALA A 71 1.22 10.91 0.25
N CYS A 72 0.12 11.63 0.39
CA CYS A 72 -1.20 11.08 0.07
C CYS A 72 -1.32 10.75 -1.42
N PRO A 73 -2.09 9.71 -1.81
CA PRO A 73 -2.31 9.37 -3.20
C PRO A 73 -2.86 10.53 -4.03
N LEU A 74 -2.51 10.53 -5.31
CA LEU A 74 -3.00 11.53 -6.26
C LEU A 74 -4.53 11.47 -6.38
N VAL A 75 -5.15 12.64 -6.48
CA VAL A 75 -6.60 12.80 -6.63
C VAL A 75 -6.87 13.78 -7.76
N ASP A 76 -7.70 13.36 -8.71
CA ASP A 76 -8.29 14.21 -9.73
C ASP A 76 -9.55 14.84 -9.14
N ASP A 77 -9.45 16.10 -8.76
CA ASP A 77 -10.51 16.83 -8.05
C ASP A 77 -11.76 17.01 -8.91
N SER A 78 -11.56 17.37 -10.18
CA SER A 78 -12.62 17.47 -11.20
C SER A 78 -13.34 16.14 -11.41
N LYS A 79 -12.60 15.02 -11.48
CA LYS A 79 -13.23 13.70 -11.66
C LYS A 79 -13.95 13.23 -10.40
N ALA A 80 -13.49 13.63 -9.21
CA ALA A 80 -14.19 13.36 -7.96
C ALA A 80 -15.53 14.13 -7.87
N GLU A 81 -15.57 15.38 -8.33
CA GLU A 81 -16.81 16.19 -8.41
C GLU A 81 -17.79 15.59 -9.43
N GLU A 82 -17.35 15.27 -10.65
CA GLU A 82 -18.18 14.61 -11.67
C GLU A 82 -18.79 13.28 -11.18
N ILE A 83 -18.04 12.49 -10.39
CA ILE A 83 -18.54 11.24 -9.82
C ILE A 83 -19.55 11.52 -8.70
N ALA A 84 -19.37 12.56 -7.87
CA ALA A 84 -20.34 12.94 -6.85
C ALA A 84 -21.70 13.30 -7.48
N ASP A 85 -21.70 14.13 -8.52
CA ASP A 85 -22.89 14.52 -9.28
C ASP A 85 -23.54 13.30 -9.94
N LYS A 86 -22.74 12.41 -10.56
CA LYS A 86 -23.24 11.17 -11.16
C LYS A 86 -23.94 10.27 -10.12
N ILE A 87 -23.38 10.14 -8.92
CA ILE A 87 -23.95 9.31 -7.85
C ILE A 87 -25.24 9.93 -7.31
N TYR A 88 -25.28 11.25 -7.11
CA TYR A 88 -26.50 11.96 -6.73
C TYR A 88 -27.64 11.75 -7.74
N ASN A 89 -27.34 11.85 -9.05
CA ASN A 89 -28.31 11.60 -10.11
C ASN A 89 -28.79 10.13 -10.16
N LEU A 90 -27.91 9.16 -9.90
CA LEU A 90 -28.28 7.73 -9.82
C LEU A 90 -29.15 7.41 -8.60
N TYR A 91 -28.94 8.09 -7.47
CA TYR A 91 -29.78 7.97 -6.27
C TYR A 91 -31.16 8.60 -6.48
N ASN A 92 -31.24 9.79 -7.10
CA ASN A 92 -32.52 10.43 -7.42
C ASN A 92 -33.35 9.73 -8.52
N GLY A 93 -32.78 8.77 -9.25
CA GLY A 93 -33.41 8.15 -10.43
C GLY A 93 -34.64 7.26 -10.15
N TYR A 94 -35.04 7.08 -8.89
CA TYR A 94 -35.93 6.00 -8.41
C TYR A 94 -35.32 4.64 -8.75
N THR A 95 -34.25 4.32 -8.01
CA THR A 95 -33.21 3.36 -8.32
C THR A 95 -33.67 2.05 -8.98
N SER A 96 -33.47 1.95 -10.29
CA SER A 96 -33.39 0.65 -10.96
C SER A 96 -32.24 -0.17 -10.36
N GLY A 97 -32.40 -1.48 -10.19
CA GLY A 97 -31.31 -2.35 -9.71
C GLY A 97 -30.03 -2.27 -10.56
N LYS A 98 -30.15 -1.86 -11.83
CA LYS A 98 -29.01 -1.53 -12.70
C LYS A 98 -28.27 -0.25 -12.27
N GLU A 99 -29.00 0.76 -11.84
CA GLU A 99 -28.45 2.04 -11.37
C GLU A 99 -27.77 1.87 -10.01
N GLN A 100 -28.39 1.15 -9.07
CA GLN A 100 -27.77 0.77 -7.79
C GLN A 100 -26.44 0.03 -8.00
N GLN A 101 -26.42 -0.94 -8.93
CA GLN A 101 -25.20 -1.67 -9.23
C GLN A 101 -24.16 -0.80 -9.94
N THR A 102 -24.58 0.14 -10.79
CA THR A 102 -23.68 1.10 -11.48
C THR A 102 -23.06 2.10 -10.49
N ALA A 103 -23.84 2.62 -9.55
CA ALA A 103 -23.38 3.49 -8.48
C ALA A 103 -22.36 2.76 -7.59
N TYR A 104 -22.74 1.58 -7.09
CA TYR A 104 -21.85 0.74 -6.28
C TYR A 104 -20.54 0.38 -6.99
N ASN A 105 -20.59 -0.01 -8.26
CA ASN A 105 -19.39 -0.30 -9.05
C ASN A 105 -18.50 0.94 -9.20
N THR A 106 -19.07 2.09 -9.58
CA THR A 106 -18.33 3.35 -9.72
C THR A 106 -17.58 3.73 -8.43
N LEU A 107 -18.24 3.59 -7.27
CA LEU A 107 -17.63 3.88 -5.96
C LEU A 107 -16.57 2.84 -5.52
N MET A 108 -16.66 1.61 -6.02
CA MET A 108 -15.73 0.53 -5.69
C MET A 108 -14.52 0.44 -6.65
N GLU A 109 -14.65 0.97 -7.87
CA GLU A 109 -13.58 1.03 -8.87
C GLU A 109 -12.54 2.12 -8.56
N VAL A 110 -12.97 3.27 -8.02
CA VAL A 110 -12.06 4.37 -7.67
C VAL A 110 -11.18 4.10 -6.44
N SER A 111 -10.01 4.74 -6.34
CA SER A 111 -9.12 4.60 -5.18
C SER A 111 -9.79 5.07 -3.86
N THR A 112 -9.27 4.64 -2.70
CA THR A 112 -9.81 5.07 -1.39
C THR A 112 -9.75 6.58 -1.19
N SER A 113 -8.68 7.23 -1.66
CA SER A 113 -8.55 8.70 -1.62
C SER A 113 -9.50 9.40 -2.58
N MET A 114 -9.73 8.86 -3.78
CA MET A 114 -10.74 9.36 -4.71
C MET A 114 -12.15 9.23 -4.12
N LEU A 115 -12.49 8.07 -3.54
CA LEU A 115 -13.78 7.83 -2.88
C LEU A 115 -14.02 8.82 -1.72
N PHE A 116 -12.99 9.12 -0.93
CA PHE A 116 -13.07 10.14 0.12
C PHE A 116 -13.28 11.55 -0.44
N ARG A 117 -12.70 11.88 -1.60
CA ARG A 117 -12.94 13.15 -2.28
C ARG A 117 -14.35 13.24 -2.89
N VAL A 118 -14.86 12.14 -3.45
CA VAL A 118 -16.26 12.03 -3.90
C VAL A 118 -17.23 12.29 -2.75
N GLN A 119 -16.99 11.71 -1.56
CA GLN A 119 -17.80 11.98 -0.36
C GLN A 119 -17.77 13.47 0.02
N HIS A 120 -16.61 14.11 -0.03
CA HIS A 120 -16.47 15.53 0.29
C HIS A 120 -17.31 16.41 -0.64
N HIS A 121 -17.20 16.21 -1.97
CA HIS A 121 -17.99 16.95 -2.96
C HIS A 121 -19.49 16.65 -2.85
N TYR A 122 -19.86 15.39 -2.67
CA TYR A 122 -21.26 15.00 -2.51
C TYR A 122 -21.90 15.71 -1.31
N ASN A 123 -21.23 15.72 -0.15
CA ASN A 123 -21.76 16.43 1.02
C ASN A 123 -21.79 17.95 0.79
N SER A 124 -20.75 18.52 0.18
CA SER A 124 -20.69 19.96 -0.12
C SER A 124 -21.89 20.47 -0.95
N HIS A 125 -22.39 19.66 -1.89
CA HIS A 125 -23.49 20.06 -2.78
C HIS A 125 -24.87 19.53 -2.34
N TYR A 126 -24.92 18.34 -1.73
CA TYR A 126 -26.15 17.54 -1.58
C TYR A 126 -26.51 17.13 -0.15
N GLU A 127 -25.71 17.46 0.88
CA GLU A 127 -25.99 17.09 2.29
C GLU A 127 -27.37 17.54 2.78
N LYS A 128 -27.89 18.66 2.27
CA LYS A 128 -29.28 19.13 2.49
C LYS A 128 -30.39 18.14 2.10
N PHE A 129 -30.08 17.13 1.29
CA PHE A 129 -30.98 16.06 0.87
C PHE A 129 -30.68 14.71 1.53
N GLY A 130 -29.80 14.70 2.53
CA GLY A 130 -29.23 13.51 3.17
C GLY A 130 -27.75 13.35 2.82
N ASP A 131 -26.91 13.11 3.83
CA ASP A 131 -25.47 12.94 3.63
C ASP A 131 -25.14 11.68 2.80
N PHE A 132 -23.92 11.64 2.25
CA PHE A 132 -23.46 10.54 1.40
C PHE A 132 -23.54 9.16 2.06
N VAL A 133 -23.33 9.05 3.37
CA VAL A 133 -23.35 7.78 4.11
C VAL A 133 -24.79 7.28 4.20
N TRP A 134 -25.67 8.13 4.72
CA TRP A 134 -27.09 7.83 4.90
C TRP A 134 -27.78 7.52 3.57
N ARG A 135 -27.53 8.33 2.53
CA ARG A 135 -28.06 8.07 1.18
C ARG A 135 -27.51 6.82 0.52
N SER A 136 -26.24 6.47 0.74
CA SER A 136 -25.70 5.21 0.23
C SER A 136 -26.30 3.99 0.93
N GLU A 137 -26.70 4.11 2.20
CA GLU A 137 -27.39 3.05 2.94
C GLU A 137 -28.85 2.87 2.49
N ASP A 138 -29.56 3.97 2.26
CA ASP A 138 -30.94 3.98 1.75
C ASP A 138 -31.02 3.35 0.34
N GLU A 139 -30.19 3.83 -0.61
CA GLU A 139 -30.28 3.45 -2.03
C GLU A 139 -29.56 2.15 -2.41
N LEU A 140 -28.53 1.73 -1.63
CA LEU A 140 -27.76 0.50 -1.91
C LEU A 140 -27.96 -0.58 -0.84
N GLY A 141 -28.62 -0.27 0.27
CA GLY A 141 -28.76 -1.15 1.42
C GLY A 141 -27.50 -1.26 2.30
N PRO A 142 -27.67 -1.67 3.58
CA PRO A 142 -26.63 -1.60 4.61
C PRO A 142 -25.35 -2.35 4.25
N ARG A 143 -25.47 -3.51 3.58
CA ARG A 143 -24.30 -4.34 3.23
C ARG A 143 -23.39 -3.69 2.19
N LYS A 144 -23.95 -2.99 1.19
CA LYS A 144 -23.16 -2.30 0.16
C LYS A 144 -22.59 -1.00 0.71
N ALA A 145 -23.39 -0.21 1.43
CA ALA A 145 -22.95 1.01 2.10
C ALA A 145 -21.78 0.74 3.06
N HIS A 146 -21.90 -0.25 3.94
CA HIS A 146 -20.83 -0.57 4.90
C HIS A 146 -19.50 -0.98 4.23
N LEU A 147 -19.53 -1.62 3.05
CA LEU A 147 -18.31 -1.90 2.27
C LEU A 147 -17.66 -0.63 1.71
N ILE A 148 -18.46 0.39 1.35
CA ILE A 148 -17.99 1.71 0.91
C ILE A 148 -17.40 2.47 2.12
N LEU A 149 -18.07 2.48 3.27
CA LEU A 149 -17.58 3.13 4.50
C LEU A 149 -16.25 2.56 4.96
N ARG A 150 -16.10 1.23 4.97
CA ARG A 150 -14.85 0.55 5.32
C ARG A 150 -13.67 0.83 4.37
N ARG A 151 -13.91 1.47 3.21
CA ARG A 151 -12.86 2.00 2.33
C ARG A 151 -12.43 3.41 2.72
N LEU A 152 -13.36 4.24 3.19
CA LEU A 152 -13.10 5.59 3.69
C LEU A 152 -12.23 5.54 4.96
N GLU A 153 -12.49 4.58 5.86
CA GLU A 153 -11.69 4.32 7.07
C GLU A 153 -10.21 4.02 6.80
N LYS A 154 -9.85 3.57 5.59
CA LYS A 154 -8.45 3.28 5.22
C LYS A 154 -7.63 4.53 4.90
N VAL A 155 -8.27 5.70 4.81
CA VAL A 155 -7.58 6.99 4.63
C VAL A 155 -7.08 7.46 5.99
N SER A 156 -5.77 7.70 6.13
CA SER A 156 -5.20 8.20 7.39
C SER A 156 -5.77 9.56 7.78
N SER A 157 -5.75 9.88 9.08
CA SER A 157 -6.10 11.20 9.62
C SER A 157 -5.38 12.37 8.92
N HIS A 158 -4.10 12.17 8.54
CA HIS A 158 -3.34 13.15 7.78
C HIS A 158 -3.94 13.39 6.38
N CYS A 159 -4.21 12.33 5.64
CA CYS A 159 -4.77 12.46 4.29
C CYS A 159 -6.25 12.85 4.30
N SER A 160 -7.05 12.42 5.27
CA SER A 160 -8.46 12.82 5.38
C SER A 160 -8.60 14.31 5.70
N THR A 161 -7.63 14.91 6.39
CA THR A 161 -7.56 16.36 6.60
C THR A 161 -7.23 17.09 5.30
N LEU A 162 -6.18 16.67 4.58
CA LEU A 162 -5.77 17.29 3.31
C LEU A 162 -6.80 17.10 2.18
N LEU A 163 -7.49 15.96 2.14
CA LEU A 163 -8.52 15.69 1.12
C LEU A 163 -9.84 16.46 1.36
N ARG A 164 -9.94 17.25 2.45
CA ARG A 164 -11.04 18.20 2.73
C ARG A 164 -10.72 19.65 2.33
N SER A 165 -9.56 19.93 1.75
CA SER A 165 -9.22 21.27 1.22
C SER A 165 -10.22 21.72 0.14
N ALA A 166 -10.40 23.03 -0.04
CA ALA A 166 -11.40 23.56 -0.98
C ALA A 166 -11.14 23.11 -2.43
N TYR A 167 -9.87 23.02 -2.84
CA TYR A 167 -9.47 22.44 -4.11
C TYR A 167 -8.18 21.62 -3.98
N ILE A 168 -7.99 20.70 -4.92
CA ILE A 168 -6.78 19.89 -5.07
C ILE A 168 -6.34 19.96 -6.53
N GLN A 169 -5.05 20.23 -6.76
CA GLN A 169 -4.45 20.22 -8.10
C GLN A 169 -3.24 19.29 -8.13
N SER A 170 -3.00 18.61 -9.24
CA SER A 170 -1.77 17.83 -9.44
C SER A 170 -0.68 18.70 -10.07
N ARG A 171 0.52 18.63 -9.48
CA ARG A 171 1.75 19.23 -10.00
C ARG A 171 2.76 18.11 -10.25
N THR A 172 3.54 18.22 -11.33
CA THR A 172 4.67 17.32 -11.58
C THR A 172 5.97 18.05 -11.26
N ASP A 173 6.70 17.57 -10.26
CA ASP A 173 8.07 18.00 -9.97
C ASP A 173 9.05 17.05 -10.66
N THR A 174 10.12 17.59 -11.23
CA THR A 174 11.22 16.79 -11.77
C THR A 174 12.47 17.06 -10.96
N MET A 175 13.07 16.00 -10.41
CA MET A 175 14.28 16.11 -9.58
C MET A 175 15.39 15.21 -10.12
N PRO A 176 16.66 15.66 -10.11
CA PRO A 176 17.79 14.81 -10.44
C PRO A 176 18.11 13.84 -9.28
N TYR A 177 18.61 12.66 -9.63
CA TYR A 177 19.19 11.69 -8.70
C TYR A 177 20.40 11.00 -9.34
N LEU A 178 21.39 10.64 -8.52
CA LEU A 178 22.54 9.86 -8.98
C LEU A 178 22.16 8.39 -9.10
N PHE A 179 22.45 7.79 -10.26
CA PHE A 179 22.29 6.38 -10.53
C PHE A 179 23.66 5.74 -10.77
N CYS A 180 24.21 5.09 -9.74
CA CYS A 180 25.52 4.43 -9.81
C CYS A 180 25.41 2.91 -10.03
N ARG A 181 26.35 2.36 -10.80
CA ARG A 181 26.57 0.92 -10.99
C ARG A 181 28.04 0.59 -10.77
N SER A 182 28.34 -0.58 -10.20
CA SER A 182 29.72 -1.10 -10.17
C SER A 182 30.15 -1.51 -11.57
N GLU A 183 31.33 -1.09 -12.00
CA GLU A 183 31.93 -1.56 -13.26
C GLU A 183 32.49 -2.98 -13.12
N GLU A 184 32.82 -3.39 -11.89
CA GLU A 184 33.65 -4.56 -11.60
C GLU A 184 32.94 -5.48 -10.61
N VAL A 185 32.75 -6.76 -10.96
CA VAL A 185 32.28 -7.79 -10.02
C VAL A 185 33.52 -8.42 -9.39
N ARG A 186 34.05 -7.80 -8.33
CA ARG A 186 35.21 -8.35 -7.62
C ARG A 186 34.83 -9.63 -6.88
N PRO A 187 35.63 -10.71 -6.98
CA PRO A 187 35.38 -11.92 -6.20
C PRO A 187 35.55 -11.61 -4.71
N ALA A 188 34.57 -11.99 -3.90
CA ALA A 188 34.67 -11.91 -2.44
C ALA A 188 35.64 -13.01 -1.95
N GLY A 189 36.82 -12.61 -1.48
CA GLY A 189 37.75 -13.52 -0.83
C GLY A 189 37.16 -14.09 0.47
N MET A 190 37.43 -15.37 0.75
CA MET A 190 36.65 -16.22 1.67
C MET A 190 36.59 -15.78 3.16
N VAL A 191 37.22 -14.67 3.56
CA VAL A 191 37.24 -14.18 4.95
C VAL A 191 37.15 -12.65 5.08
N TRP A 192 37.59 -11.86 4.07
CA TRP A 192 37.76 -10.40 4.21
C TRP A 192 36.87 -9.67 3.18
N TYR A 193 36.01 -8.75 3.65
CA TYR A 193 35.15 -7.98 2.76
C TYR A 193 35.94 -6.86 2.06
N ASN A 194 35.66 -6.66 0.77
CA ASN A 194 36.28 -5.60 -0.03
C ASN A 194 35.92 -4.20 0.52
N ILE A 195 36.87 -3.27 0.48
CA ILE A 195 36.65 -1.88 0.91
C ILE A 195 35.70 -1.22 -0.09
N LEU A 196 34.47 -0.91 0.35
CA LEU A 196 33.41 -0.37 -0.50
C LEU A 196 33.84 0.90 -1.26
N LYS A 197 34.62 1.77 -0.61
CA LYS A 197 35.16 3.02 -1.18
C LYS A 197 36.07 2.80 -2.40
N ASP A 198 36.73 1.65 -2.48
CA ASP A 198 37.71 1.33 -3.54
C ASP A 198 37.04 0.58 -4.73
N THR A 199 35.71 0.50 -4.72
CA THR A 199 34.89 -0.04 -5.81
C THR A 199 34.78 0.99 -6.92
N LYS A 200 35.18 0.63 -8.14
CA LYS A 200 34.97 1.49 -9.31
C LYS A 200 33.47 1.53 -9.65
N VAL A 201 32.91 2.73 -9.65
CA VAL A 201 31.50 2.96 -9.94
C VAL A 201 31.35 3.98 -11.08
N THR A 202 30.55 3.63 -12.07
CA THR A 202 30.00 4.57 -13.06
C THR A 202 28.72 5.15 -12.51
N CYS A 203 28.61 6.48 -12.46
CA CYS A 203 27.43 7.19 -12.00
C CYS A 203 26.88 8.09 -13.10
N GLU A 204 25.59 7.95 -13.38
CA GLU A 204 24.83 8.76 -14.32
C GLU A 204 23.83 9.64 -13.54
N GLU A 205 23.68 10.91 -13.90
CA GLU A 205 22.55 11.71 -13.41
C GLU A 205 21.29 11.34 -14.17
N LYS A 206 20.20 11.07 -13.43
CA LYS A 206 18.89 10.73 -14.00
C LYS A 206 17.81 11.59 -13.38
N MET A 207 16.75 11.83 -14.15
CA MET A 207 15.59 12.61 -13.70
C MET A 207 14.47 11.69 -13.23
N VAL A 208 13.84 12.02 -12.11
CA VAL A 208 12.59 11.40 -11.65
C VAL A 208 11.47 12.43 -11.65
N SER A 209 10.39 12.13 -12.37
CA SER A 209 9.15 12.90 -12.34
C SER A 209 8.26 12.41 -11.19
N MET A 210 8.06 13.25 -10.18
CA MET A 210 7.18 13.03 -9.05
C MET A 210 5.92 13.87 -9.17
N LEU A 211 4.78 13.22 -9.42
CA LEU A 211 3.48 13.85 -9.30
C LEU A 211 3.13 14.05 -7.82
N ARG A 212 2.61 15.23 -7.46
CA ARG A 212 2.21 15.62 -6.10
C ARG A 212 0.87 16.35 -6.14
N ASN A 213 0.06 16.15 -5.10
CA ASN A 213 -1.10 17.01 -4.86
C ASN A 213 -0.63 18.35 -4.26
N THR A 214 -1.24 19.43 -4.75
CA THR A 214 -1.20 20.78 -4.18
C THR A 214 -2.59 21.04 -3.60
N TYR A 215 -2.65 21.47 -2.35
CA TYR A 215 -3.88 21.67 -1.59
C TYR A 215 -4.02 23.14 -1.24
N GLY A 216 -5.22 23.71 -1.33
CA GLY A 216 -5.43 25.10 -0.92
C GLY A 216 -6.88 25.49 -0.65
N GLU A 217 -7.06 26.78 -0.34
CA GLU A 217 -8.32 27.39 0.09
C GLU A 217 -9.06 28.14 -1.03
N SER A 218 -8.36 28.68 -2.03
CA SER A 218 -8.96 29.22 -3.27
C SER A 218 -8.07 28.97 -4.50
N LYS A 219 -8.66 28.70 -5.68
CA LYS A 219 -7.98 28.24 -6.93
C LYS A 219 -6.91 29.18 -7.53
N GLY A 220 -6.46 30.23 -6.81
CA GLY A 220 -5.59 31.30 -7.32
C GLY A 220 -4.39 31.68 -6.44
N ARG A 221 -3.98 30.85 -5.49
CA ARG A 221 -2.74 31.00 -4.70
C ARG A 221 -2.04 29.65 -4.48
#